data_AF-A0A7W1F511-F1
#
_entry.id   AF-A0A7W1F511-F1
#
_cell.length_a   1.000
_cell.length_b   1.000
_cell.length_c   1.000
_cell.angle_alpha   90.00
_cell.angle_beta   90.00
_cell.angle_gamma   90.00
#
_symmetry.space_group_name_H-M   'P 1'
#
loop_
_entity.id
_entity.type
_entity.pdbx_description
1 polymer ?
#
loop_
_entity_poly.entity_id
_entity_poly.type
_entity_poly.pdbx_seq_one_letter_code
_entity_poly.pdbx_strand_id
1 'polypeptide(L)'
;MKTLSITLATMTIAMCALSGCGTGQDRRAATSKATATVPADTNQANRDLKGIVASLKGLRDSDQRADLKKLHTGLQERAKTLKGSLADVASSSDAAVVAGKEQITQWHQQADTFTDPELRNASNKREGELRKAVDALSASNASLKALADPFEAQLAQTLGALDLDLSQPGLDSVKPVINALIDDAEALGSSLTEVSDQSKSLYAVINP
;
A
#
# COMPACT_ATOMS: atom_id res chain seq x y z
N MET A 1 -57.01 -47.85 40.11
CA MET A 1 -56.13 -47.89 38.92
C MET A 1 -56.30 -46.59 38.15
N LYS A 2 -55.34 -45.66 38.27
CA LYS A 2 -55.23 -44.44 37.46
C LYS A 2 -53.73 -44.17 37.27
N THR A 3 -53.23 -44.49 36.09
CA THR A 3 -51.86 -44.21 35.64
C THR A 3 -51.79 -42.75 35.20
N LEU A 4 -50.94 -41.95 35.85
CA LEU A 4 -50.58 -40.61 35.38
C LEU A 4 -49.39 -40.73 34.41
N SER A 5 -49.62 -40.36 33.16
CA SER A 5 -48.59 -40.23 32.12
C SER A 5 -47.85 -38.90 32.29
N ILE A 6 -46.54 -38.96 32.50
CA ILE A 6 -45.64 -37.80 32.53
C ILE A 6 -45.11 -37.59 31.12
N THR A 7 -45.57 -36.56 30.43
CA THR A 7 -45.09 -36.15 29.11
C THR A 7 -43.80 -35.34 29.28
N LEU A 8 -42.67 -35.95 28.93
CA LEU A 8 -41.35 -35.35 28.93
C LEU A 8 -41.23 -34.38 27.74
N ALA A 9 -41.27 -33.07 28.01
CA ALA A 9 -41.03 -32.05 27.01
C ALA A 9 -39.51 -31.91 26.75
N THR A 10 -39.03 -32.57 25.71
CA THR A 10 -37.69 -32.36 25.15
C THR A 10 -37.58 -30.95 24.59
N MET A 11 -36.89 -30.08 25.31
CA MET A 11 -36.53 -28.73 24.89
C MET A 11 -35.38 -28.82 23.88
N THR A 12 -35.72 -28.82 22.60
CA THR A 12 -34.76 -28.77 21.49
C THR A 12 -34.10 -27.39 21.47
N ILE A 13 -32.89 -27.28 22.02
CA ILE A 13 -32.04 -26.10 21.85
C ILE A 13 -31.62 -26.07 20.39
N ALA A 14 -32.19 -25.12 19.64
CA ALA A 14 -31.74 -24.78 18.30
C ALA A 14 -30.30 -24.26 18.39
N MET A 15 -29.33 -25.12 18.08
CA MET A 15 -27.99 -24.69 17.74
C MET A 15 -28.08 -23.82 16.49
N CYS A 16 -28.05 -22.50 16.67
CA CYS A 16 -27.73 -21.57 15.60
C CYS A 16 -26.33 -21.93 15.09
N ALA A 17 -26.29 -22.66 13.98
CA ALA A 17 -25.08 -22.89 13.22
C ALA A 17 -24.56 -21.53 12.73
N LEU A 18 -23.58 -20.98 13.46
CA LEU A 18 -22.68 -19.93 13.00
C LEU A 18 -21.70 -20.53 11.99
N SER A 19 -22.21 -21.07 10.89
CA SER A 19 -21.40 -21.48 9.76
C SER A 19 -20.99 -20.23 8.99
N GLY A 20 -19.83 -19.65 9.34
CA GLY A 20 -19.05 -18.83 8.40
C GLY A 20 -18.43 -17.50 8.88
N CYS A 21 -18.60 -17.06 10.14
CA CYS A 21 -17.94 -15.84 10.62
C CYS A 21 -16.73 -16.19 11.50
N GLY A 22 -15.52 -15.90 11.00
CA GLY A 22 -14.32 -15.92 11.83
C GLY A 22 -14.47 -15.05 13.07
N THR A 23 -13.69 -15.35 14.11
CA THR A 23 -13.72 -14.61 15.37
C THR A 23 -13.24 -13.16 15.18
N GLY A 24 -13.41 -12.30 16.20
CA GLY A 24 -12.76 -10.98 16.22
C GLY A 24 -11.24 -11.03 16.08
N GLN A 25 -10.62 -12.15 16.44
CA GLN A 25 -9.19 -12.38 16.35
C GLN A 25 -8.75 -12.71 14.92
N ASP A 26 -9.49 -13.56 14.21
CA ASP A 26 -9.17 -13.97 12.84
C ASP A 26 -9.18 -12.78 11.86
N ARG A 27 -10.14 -11.87 12.04
CA ARG A 27 -10.29 -10.66 11.22
C ARG A 27 -9.15 -9.67 11.42
N ARG A 28 -8.76 -9.44 12.68
CA ARG A 28 -7.59 -8.62 13.00
C ARG A 28 -6.32 -9.22 12.41
N ALA A 29 -6.17 -10.54 12.46
CA ALA A 29 -5.01 -11.23 11.89
C ALA A 29 -4.90 -11.00 10.37
N ALA A 30 -6.01 -11.07 9.63
CA ALA A 30 -6.03 -10.84 8.19
C ALA A 30 -5.59 -9.41 7.83
N THR A 31 -6.20 -8.39 8.43
CA THR A 31 -5.85 -6.99 8.14
C THR A 31 -4.45 -6.65 8.62
N SER A 32 -4.03 -7.18 9.77
CA SER A 32 -2.66 -7.01 10.28
C SER A 32 -1.62 -7.57 9.31
N LYS A 33 -1.87 -8.77 8.78
CA LYS A 33 -0.99 -9.40 7.79
C LYS A 33 -0.90 -8.58 6.51
N ALA A 34 -2.03 -8.11 5.98
CA ALA A 34 -2.06 -7.29 4.76
C ALA A 34 -1.33 -5.95 4.96
N THR A 35 -1.50 -5.33 6.13
CA THR A 35 -0.89 -4.02 6.43
C THR A 35 0.62 -4.13 6.69
N ALA A 36 1.08 -5.26 7.25
CA ALA A 36 2.48 -5.44 7.64
C ALA A 36 3.49 -5.47 6.49
N THR A 37 3.07 -5.75 5.25
CA THR A 37 3.98 -5.80 4.09
C THR A 37 4.27 -4.43 3.48
N VAL A 38 3.31 -3.49 3.56
CA VAL A 38 3.43 -2.15 2.96
C VAL A 38 4.71 -1.40 3.39
N PRO A 39 5.14 -1.41 4.67
CA PRO A 39 6.40 -0.77 5.05
C PRO A 39 7.63 -1.40 4.40
N ALA A 40 7.65 -2.72 4.16
CA ALA A 40 8.76 -3.38 3.50
C ALA A 40 8.85 -2.99 2.02
N ASP A 41 7.71 -2.99 1.33
CA ASP A 41 7.61 -2.64 -0.08
C ASP A 41 7.96 -1.16 -0.31
N THR A 42 7.43 -0.25 0.51
CA THR A 42 7.76 1.20 0.45
C THR A 42 9.24 1.45 0.71
N ASN A 43 9.86 0.71 1.64
CA ASN A 43 11.30 0.78 1.87
C ASN A 43 12.12 0.27 0.68
N GLN A 44 11.65 -0.77 -0.01
CA GLN A 44 12.29 -1.28 -1.23
C GLN A 44 12.19 -0.25 -2.35
N ALA A 45 10.99 0.27 -2.63
CA ALA A 45 10.77 1.30 -3.63
C ALA A 45 11.62 2.56 -3.37
N ASN A 46 11.74 3.00 -2.11
CA ASN A 46 12.61 4.11 -1.74
C ASN A 46 14.10 3.84 -2.00
N ARG A 47 14.57 2.60 -1.83
CA ARG A 47 15.95 2.23 -2.18
C ARG A 47 16.16 2.25 -3.69
N ASP A 48 15.22 1.71 -4.45
CA ASP A 48 15.29 1.68 -5.91
C ASP A 48 15.23 3.08 -6.51
N LEU A 49 14.38 3.96 -5.95
CA LEU A 49 14.29 5.36 -6.32
C LEU A 49 15.60 6.12 -6.05
N LYS A 50 16.25 5.89 -4.91
CA LYS A 50 17.60 6.43 -4.64
C LYS A 50 18.62 5.93 -5.65
N GLY A 51 18.48 4.66 -6.08
CA GLY A 51 19.28 4.09 -7.16
C GLY A 51 19.08 4.82 -8.49
N ILE A 52 17.83 5.14 -8.85
CA ILE A 52 17.50 5.96 -10.03
C ILE A 52 18.15 7.33 -9.95
N VAL A 53 17.97 8.05 -8.83
CA VAL A 53 18.56 9.38 -8.62
C VAL A 53 20.08 9.33 -8.76
N ALA A 54 20.74 8.30 -8.21
CA ALA A 54 22.18 8.13 -8.35
C ALA A 54 22.60 7.90 -9.81
N SER A 55 21.88 7.06 -10.56
CA SER A 55 22.15 6.83 -11.99
C SER A 55 21.89 8.08 -12.84
N LEU A 56 20.82 8.82 -12.57
CA LEU A 56 20.50 10.08 -13.24
C LEU A 56 21.60 11.13 -13.02
N LYS A 57 22.07 11.29 -11.77
CA LYS A 57 23.21 12.15 -11.44
C LYS A 57 24.47 11.69 -12.16
N GLY A 58 24.73 10.38 -12.20
CA GLY A 58 25.85 9.80 -12.93
C GLY A 58 25.84 10.14 -14.43
N LEU A 59 24.67 10.10 -15.08
CA LEU A 59 24.53 10.54 -16.47
C LEU A 59 24.71 12.06 -16.60
N ARG A 60 24.02 12.85 -15.78
CA ARG A 60 24.10 14.32 -15.80
C ARG A 60 25.55 14.84 -15.68
N ASP A 61 26.30 14.23 -14.76
CA ASP A 61 27.65 14.66 -14.40
C ASP A 61 28.74 14.01 -15.28
N SER A 62 28.35 13.15 -16.23
CA SER A 62 29.28 12.46 -17.11
C SER A 62 29.90 13.39 -18.16
N ASP A 63 31.17 13.12 -18.48
CA ASP A 63 31.96 13.80 -19.50
C ASP A 63 32.21 12.88 -20.72
N GLN A 64 32.94 13.40 -21.72
CA GLN A 64 33.24 12.67 -22.97
C GLN A 64 34.05 11.38 -22.78
N ARG A 65 34.62 11.12 -21.60
CA ARG A 65 35.38 9.91 -21.29
C ARG A 65 34.51 8.84 -20.63
N ALA A 66 33.28 9.17 -20.27
CA ALA A 66 32.36 8.24 -19.64
C ALA A 66 31.87 7.16 -20.61
N ASP A 67 31.69 5.96 -20.09
CA ASP A 67 31.00 4.88 -20.80
C ASP A 67 29.48 5.12 -20.71
N LEU A 68 28.96 5.97 -21.60
CA LEU A 68 27.54 6.33 -21.64
C LEU A 68 26.64 5.11 -21.83
N LYS A 69 27.10 4.09 -22.56
CA LYS A 69 26.37 2.83 -22.75
C LYS A 69 26.18 2.10 -21.43
N LYS A 70 27.26 1.96 -20.65
CA LYS A 70 27.18 1.33 -19.32
C LYS A 70 26.27 2.12 -18.37
N LEU A 71 26.36 3.45 -18.36
CA LEU A 71 25.52 4.29 -17.51
C LEU A 71 24.03 4.17 -17.89
N HIS A 72 23.72 4.24 -19.18
CA HIS A 72 22.37 4.13 -19.70
C HIS A 72 21.76 2.74 -19.47
N THR A 73 22.48 1.66 -19.78
CA THR A 73 22.02 0.29 -19.44
C THR A 73 21.78 0.14 -17.94
N GLY A 74 22.66 0.69 -17.10
CA GLY A 74 22.50 0.68 -15.66
C GLY A 74 21.30 1.48 -15.16
N LEU A 75 20.88 2.53 -15.88
CA LEU A 75 19.64 3.25 -15.60
C LEU A 75 18.41 2.46 -16.06
N GLN A 76 18.44 1.85 -17.25
CA GLN A 76 17.33 1.04 -17.78
C GLN A 76 16.97 -0.12 -16.83
N GLU A 77 17.97 -0.84 -16.32
CA GLU A 77 17.71 -1.94 -15.38
C GLU A 77 17.11 -1.45 -14.07
N ARG A 78 17.62 -0.35 -13.52
CA ARG A 78 17.03 0.26 -12.31
C ARG A 78 15.61 0.77 -12.56
N ALA A 79 15.30 1.27 -13.76
CA ALA A 79 13.96 1.74 -14.09
C ALA A 79 12.95 0.59 -14.06
N LYS A 80 13.34 -0.59 -14.57
CA LYS A 80 12.54 -1.81 -14.47
C LYS A 80 12.33 -2.24 -13.01
N THR A 81 13.39 -2.21 -12.20
CA THR A 81 13.30 -2.56 -10.77
C THR A 81 12.39 -1.59 -10.02
N LEU A 82 12.55 -0.27 -10.20
CA LEU A 82 11.70 0.72 -9.58
C LEU A 82 10.23 0.51 -9.94
N LYS A 83 9.93 0.29 -11.22
CA LYS A 83 8.57 -0.02 -11.69
C LYS A 83 7.97 -1.22 -10.96
N GLY A 84 8.74 -2.30 -10.81
CA GLY A 84 8.32 -3.47 -10.04
C GLY A 84 8.00 -3.12 -8.58
N SER A 85 8.92 -2.42 -7.92
CA SER A 85 8.74 -2.03 -6.51
C SER A 85 7.56 -1.07 -6.27
N LEU A 86 7.27 -0.16 -7.22
CA LEU A 86 6.10 0.72 -7.14
C LEU A 86 4.80 -0.06 -7.33
N ALA A 87 4.79 -1.07 -8.20
CA ALA A 87 3.65 -1.97 -8.36
C ALA A 87 3.42 -2.82 -7.10
N ASP A 88 4.48 -3.29 -6.45
CA ASP A 88 4.39 -4.01 -5.17
C ASP A 88 3.76 -3.13 -4.08
N VAL A 89 4.19 -1.86 -3.96
CA VAL A 89 3.59 -0.89 -3.03
C VAL A 89 2.11 -0.67 -3.31
N ALA A 90 1.72 -0.48 -4.57
CA ALA A 90 0.33 -0.32 -4.95
C ALA A 90 -0.50 -1.56 -4.57
N SER A 91 0.02 -2.74 -4.90
CA SER A 91 -0.65 -4.01 -4.60
C SER A 91 -0.83 -4.26 -3.11
N SER A 92 0.22 -4.06 -2.30
CA SER A 92 0.12 -4.27 -0.86
C SER A 92 -0.74 -3.23 -0.17
N SER A 93 -0.70 -1.97 -0.63
CA SER A 93 -1.55 -0.90 -0.09
C SER A 93 -3.03 -1.15 -0.41
N ASP A 94 -3.35 -1.56 -1.65
CA ASP A 94 -4.72 -1.92 -2.03
C ASP A 94 -5.24 -3.12 -1.24
N ALA A 95 -4.41 -4.14 -1.03
CA ALA A 95 -4.75 -5.29 -0.20
C ALA A 95 -5.05 -4.89 1.26
N ALA A 96 -4.25 -3.98 1.84
CA ALA A 96 -4.47 -3.46 3.17
C ALA A 96 -5.78 -2.64 3.27
N VAL A 97 -6.08 -1.81 2.26
CA VAL A 97 -7.34 -1.05 2.18
C VAL A 97 -8.56 -1.98 2.07
N VAL A 98 -8.49 -3.01 1.22
CA VAL A 98 -9.57 -4.01 1.06
C VAL A 98 -9.81 -4.74 2.37
N ALA A 99 -8.77 -5.28 2.99
CA ALA A 99 -8.89 -5.97 4.28
C ALA A 99 -9.44 -5.06 5.38
N GLY A 100 -9.03 -3.78 5.40
CA GLY A 100 -9.56 -2.78 6.32
C GLY A 100 -11.05 -2.53 6.13
N LYS A 101 -11.52 -2.38 4.89
CA LYS A 101 -12.95 -2.20 4.56
C LYS A 101 -13.80 -3.42 4.92
N GLU A 102 -13.28 -4.62 4.68
CA GLU A 102 -13.93 -5.87 5.10
C GLU A 102 -14.06 -5.95 6.62
N GLN A 103 -12.99 -5.59 7.34
CA GLN A 103 -13.02 -5.55 8.81
C GLN A 103 -14.05 -4.54 9.32
N ILE A 104 -14.12 -3.33 8.74
CA ILE A 104 -15.14 -2.32 9.10
C ILE A 104 -16.55 -2.89 8.92
N THR A 105 -16.82 -3.51 7.78
CA THR A 105 -18.14 -4.09 7.46
C THR A 105 -18.55 -5.16 8.48
N GLN A 106 -17.65 -6.09 8.76
CA GLN A 106 -17.89 -7.18 9.71
C GLN A 106 -17.96 -6.68 11.16
N TRP A 107 -17.26 -5.59 11.48
CA TRP A 107 -17.34 -4.95 12.78
C TRP A 107 -18.72 -4.33 12.98
N HIS A 108 -19.17 -3.53 12.02
CA HIS A 108 -20.45 -2.85 12.06
C HIS A 108 -21.61 -3.83 12.31
N GLN A 109 -21.67 -4.90 11.52
CA GLN A 109 -22.68 -5.96 11.65
C GLN A 109 -22.75 -6.58 13.05
N GLN A 110 -21.61 -6.68 13.75
CA GLN A 110 -21.56 -7.23 15.10
C GLN A 110 -21.88 -6.20 16.17
N ALA A 111 -21.45 -4.95 15.97
CA ALA A 111 -21.76 -3.85 16.88
C ALA A 111 -23.28 -3.61 16.99
N ASP A 112 -24.01 -3.79 15.89
CA ASP A 112 -25.47 -3.67 15.85
C ASP A 112 -26.20 -4.67 16.76
N THR A 113 -25.56 -5.80 17.07
CA THR A 113 -26.13 -6.83 17.95
C THR A 113 -26.07 -6.45 19.43
N PHE A 114 -25.25 -5.46 19.81
CA PHE A 114 -25.14 -5.03 21.21
C PHE A 114 -26.40 -4.29 21.63
N THR A 115 -27.08 -4.75 22.68
CA THR A 115 -28.25 -4.08 23.25
C THR A 115 -27.86 -2.96 24.23
N ASP A 116 -26.67 -3.06 24.82
CA ASP A 116 -26.11 -2.06 25.71
C ASP A 116 -25.62 -0.82 24.92
N PRO A 117 -26.10 0.39 25.26
CA PRO A 117 -25.75 1.60 24.53
C PRO A 117 -24.30 2.04 24.72
N GLU A 118 -23.67 1.75 25.86
CA GLU A 118 -22.28 2.10 26.11
C GLU A 118 -21.35 1.21 25.29
N LEU A 119 -21.62 -0.11 25.24
CA LEU A 119 -20.88 -1.04 24.39
C LEU A 119 -21.01 -0.69 22.91
N ARG A 120 -22.22 -0.34 22.45
CA ARG A 120 -22.45 0.11 21.07
C ARG A 120 -21.66 1.38 20.75
N ASN A 121 -21.70 2.38 21.64
CA ASN A 121 -20.97 3.63 21.46
C ASN A 121 -19.44 3.43 21.42
N ALA A 122 -18.90 2.63 22.34
CA ALA A 122 -17.48 2.30 22.36
C ALA A 122 -17.03 1.57 21.09
N SER A 123 -17.87 0.64 20.60
CA SER A 123 -17.64 -0.08 19.34
C SER A 123 -17.62 0.86 18.14
N ASN A 124 -18.63 1.72 18.02
CA ASN A 124 -18.75 2.70 16.92
C ASN A 124 -17.57 3.69 16.90
N LYS A 125 -17.08 4.10 18.06
CA LYS A 125 -15.88 4.97 18.14
C LYS A 125 -14.67 4.29 17.50
N ARG A 126 -14.42 3.03 17.83
CA ARG A 126 -13.25 2.29 17.33
C ARG A 126 -13.40 1.90 15.85
N GLU A 127 -14.61 1.60 15.39
CA GLU A 127 -14.90 1.46 13.95
C GLU A 127 -14.61 2.76 13.19
N GLY A 128 -14.98 3.92 13.76
CA GLY A 128 -14.69 5.23 13.19
C GLY A 128 -13.20 5.54 13.10
N GLU A 129 -12.41 5.14 14.09
CA GLU A 129 -10.94 5.23 14.06
C GLU A 129 -10.36 4.35 12.94
N LEU A 130 -10.85 3.11 12.79
CA LEU A 130 -10.42 2.21 11.73
C LEU A 130 -10.75 2.78 10.34
N ARG A 131 -11.96 3.31 10.16
CA ARG A 131 -12.39 3.94 8.91
C ARG A 131 -11.47 5.10 8.51
N LYS A 132 -11.16 6.00 9.44
CA LYS A 132 -10.24 7.11 9.20
C LYS A 132 -8.85 6.63 8.76
N ALA A 133 -8.32 5.59 9.38
CA ALA A 133 -7.01 5.06 9.03
C ALA A 133 -7.00 4.39 7.64
N VAL A 134 -8.05 3.65 7.30
CA VAL A 134 -8.23 3.06 5.96
C VAL A 134 -8.36 4.15 4.88
N ASP A 135 -9.16 5.18 5.14
CA ASP A 135 -9.35 6.29 4.20
C ASP A 135 -8.04 7.08 4.00
N ALA A 136 -7.27 7.30 5.06
CA ALA A 136 -5.96 7.95 4.98
C ALA A 136 -4.97 7.15 4.12
N LEU A 137 -4.86 5.82 4.36
CA LEU A 137 -4.00 4.97 3.53
C LEU A 137 -4.44 4.98 2.06
N SER A 138 -5.75 4.90 1.80
CA SER A 138 -6.29 4.97 0.45
C SER A 138 -5.97 6.31 -0.24
N ALA A 139 -6.04 7.43 0.47
CA ALA A 139 -5.73 8.75 -0.07
C ALA A 139 -4.23 8.92 -0.35
N SER A 140 -3.36 8.45 0.55
CA SER A 140 -1.91 8.48 0.32
C SER A 140 -1.51 7.56 -0.84
N ASN A 141 -2.15 6.39 -1.01
CA ASN A 141 -1.89 5.52 -2.17
C ASN A 141 -2.30 6.19 -3.50
N ALA A 142 -3.44 6.89 -3.52
CA ALA A 142 -3.86 7.64 -4.70
C ALA A 142 -2.88 8.79 -5.03
N SER A 143 -2.38 9.48 -4.01
CA SER A 143 -1.39 10.56 -4.16
C SER A 143 -0.05 10.02 -4.67
N LEU A 144 0.40 8.86 -4.15
CA LEU A 144 1.58 8.16 -4.65
C LEU A 144 1.44 7.86 -6.15
N LYS A 145 0.30 7.30 -6.55
CA LYS A 145 0.04 6.98 -7.97
C LYS A 145 0.10 8.22 -8.86
N ALA A 146 -0.47 9.34 -8.41
CA ALA A 146 -0.47 10.60 -9.15
C ALA A 146 0.95 11.17 -9.38
N LEU A 147 1.93 10.80 -8.54
CA LEU A 147 3.33 11.16 -8.70
C LEU A 147 4.14 10.09 -9.45
N ALA A 148 3.86 8.81 -9.19
CA ALA A 148 4.57 7.69 -9.80
C ALA A 148 4.34 7.60 -11.32
N ASP A 149 3.08 7.69 -11.75
CA ASP A 149 2.71 7.56 -13.17
C ASP A 149 3.46 8.57 -14.07
N PRO A 150 3.46 9.90 -13.80
CA PRO A 150 4.20 10.86 -14.61
C PRO A 150 5.73 10.68 -14.49
N PHE A 151 6.24 10.36 -13.30
CA PHE A 151 7.66 10.10 -13.10
C PHE A 151 8.16 8.94 -13.97
N GLU A 152 7.46 7.81 -13.96
CA GLU A 152 7.79 6.63 -14.78
C GLU A 152 7.69 6.95 -16.28
N ALA A 153 6.67 7.71 -16.70
CA ALA A 153 6.50 8.12 -18.09
C ALA A 153 7.66 9.00 -18.56
N GLN A 154 8.06 10.00 -17.77
CA GLN A 154 9.16 10.91 -18.11
C GLN A 154 10.52 10.19 -18.08
N LEU A 155 10.72 9.26 -17.13
CA LEU A 155 11.90 8.40 -17.10
C LEU A 155 11.99 7.53 -18.36
N ALA A 156 10.87 6.92 -18.78
CA ALA A 156 10.82 6.12 -20.00
C ALA A 156 11.11 6.94 -21.26
N GLN A 157 10.57 8.16 -21.35
CA GLN A 157 10.87 9.08 -22.46
C GLN A 157 12.33 9.50 -22.48
N THR A 158 12.92 9.77 -21.32
CA THR A 158 14.35 10.11 -21.19
C THR A 158 15.23 8.95 -21.66
N LEU A 159 14.89 7.72 -21.25
CA LEU A 159 15.58 6.51 -21.71
C LEU A 159 15.45 6.33 -23.23
N GLY A 160 14.26 6.55 -23.79
CA GLY A 160 14.03 6.49 -25.22
C GLY A 160 14.79 7.55 -26.01
N ALA A 161 14.90 8.78 -25.49
CA ALA A 161 15.71 9.82 -26.10
C ALA A 161 17.21 9.46 -26.11
N LEU A 162 17.71 8.89 -25.01
CA LEU A 162 19.08 8.40 -24.92
C LEU A 162 19.32 7.15 -25.80
N ASP A 163 18.31 6.31 -26.01
CA ASP A 163 18.39 5.19 -26.97
C ASP A 163 18.54 5.69 -28.42
N LEU A 164 17.92 6.83 -28.76
CA LEU A 164 18.01 7.44 -30.09
C LEU A 164 19.37 8.10 -30.34
N ASP A 165 19.91 8.81 -29.35
CA ASP A 165 21.19 9.48 -29.44
C ASP A 165 21.98 9.37 -28.12
N LEU A 166 22.76 8.29 -28.01
CA LEU A 166 23.66 8.05 -26.88
C LEU A 166 25.03 8.70 -27.10
N SER A 167 25.06 9.93 -27.59
CA SER A 167 26.25 10.76 -27.70
C SER A 167 26.28 11.83 -26.60
N GLN A 168 27.40 12.55 -26.46
CA GLN A 168 27.49 13.67 -25.51
C GLN A 168 26.49 14.80 -25.85
N PRO A 169 26.33 15.24 -27.12
CA PRO A 169 25.26 16.18 -27.48
C PRO A 169 23.85 15.66 -27.18
N GLY A 170 23.58 14.38 -27.44
CA GLY A 170 22.30 13.74 -27.12
C GLY A 170 22.01 13.78 -25.61
N LEU A 171 22.99 13.38 -24.80
CA LEU A 171 22.92 13.50 -23.34
C LEU A 171 22.73 14.95 -22.88
N ASP A 172 23.49 15.90 -23.44
CA ASP A 172 23.39 17.32 -23.09
C ASP A 172 21.98 17.87 -23.36
N SER A 173 21.33 17.41 -24.44
CA SER A 173 19.96 17.82 -24.78
C SER A 173 18.91 17.36 -23.76
N VAL A 174 19.13 16.24 -23.07
CA VAL A 174 18.19 15.68 -22.07
C VAL A 174 18.54 16.07 -20.63
N LYS A 175 19.68 16.73 -20.37
CA LYS A 175 20.08 17.18 -19.02
C LYS A 175 18.99 17.96 -18.26
N PRO A 176 18.23 18.88 -18.88
CA PRO A 176 17.12 19.56 -18.19
C PRO A 176 16.05 18.59 -17.68
N VAL A 177 15.71 17.58 -18.47
CA VAL A 177 14.72 16.55 -18.10
C VAL A 177 15.26 15.64 -17.01
N ILE A 178 16.55 15.30 -17.06
CA ILE A 178 17.24 14.55 -15.99
C ILE A 178 17.20 15.33 -14.66
N ASN A 179 17.42 16.65 -14.68
CA ASN A 179 17.32 17.47 -13.47
C ASN A 179 15.90 17.46 -12.90
N ALA A 180 14.89 17.65 -13.75
CA ALA A 180 13.49 17.57 -13.31
C ALA A 180 13.16 16.20 -12.68
N LEU A 181 13.60 15.09 -13.29
CA LEU A 181 13.45 13.75 -12.70
C LEU A 181 14.15 13.60 -11.34
N ILE A 182 15.31 14.23 -11.15
CA ILE A 182 16.01 14.20 -9.85
C ILE A 182 15.19 14.94 -8.79
N ASP A 183 14.59 16.07 -9.15
CA ASP A 183 13.77 16.88 -8.24
C ASP A 183 12.43 16.18 -7.93
N ASP A 184 11.75 15.64 -8.94
CA ASP A 184 10.48 14.90 -8.80
C ASP A 184 10.64 13.63 -7.94
N ALA A 185 11.83 13.02 -7.94
CA ALA A 185 12.12 11.87 -7.09
C ALA A 185 12.02 12.19 -5.59
N GLU A 186 12.24 13.43 -5.17
CA GLU A 186 12.09 13.84 -3.76
C GLU A 186 10.61 13.80 -3.33
N ALA A 187 9.72 14.33 -4.18
CA ALA A 187 8.29 14.29 -3.95
C ALA A 187 7.77 12.84 -3.93
N LEU A 188 8.22 12.01 -4.88
CA LEU A 188 7.86 10.59 -4.92
C LEU A 188 8.34 9.83 -3.67
N GLY A 189 9.57 10.07 -3.22
CA GLY A 189 10.10 9.46 -1.99
C GLY A 189 9.36 9.88 -0.72
N SER A 190 8.92 11.14 -0.66
CA SER A 190 8.08 11.65 0.43
C SER A 190 6.71 10.95 0.44
N SER A 191 6.08 10.77 -0.72
CA SER A 191 4.80 10.07 -0.83
C SER A 191 4.90 8.58 -0.47
N LEU A 192 5.99 7.90 -0.84
CA LEU A 192 6.26 6.53 -0.38
C LEU A 192 6.36 6.43 1.15
N THR A 193 6.98 7.44 1.78
CA THR A 193 7.09 7.51 3.24
C THR A 193 5.71 7.70 3.87
N GLU A 194 4.89 8.58 3.30
CA GLU A 194 3.52 8.82 3.77
C GLU A 194 2.66 7.53 3.72
N VAL A 195 2.71 6.77 2.62
CA VAL A 195 2.02 5.47 2.51
C VAL A 195 2.48 4.50 3.60
N SER A 196 3.78 4.43 3.87
CA SER A 196 4.35 3.61 4.95
C SER A 196 3.79 4.01 6.32
N ASP A 197 3.68 5.31 6.58
CA ASP A 197 3.23 5.83 7.88
C ASP A 197 1.71 5.69 8.08
N GLN A 198 0.91 5.87 7.01
CA GLN A 198 -0.53 5.59 7.07
C GLN A 198 -0.80 4.08 7.24
N SER A 199 0.01 3.22 6.62
CA SER A 199 -0.09 1.78 6.85
C SER A 199 0.24 1.41 8.30
N LYS A 200 1.32 1.94 8.89
CA LYS A 200 1.62 1.73 10.32
C LYS A 200 0.50 2.23 11.24
N SER A 201 -0.11 3.38 10.89
CA SER A 201 -1.24 3.94 11.63
C SER A 201 -2.46 3.03 11.58
N LEU A 202 -2.78 2.48 10.41
CA LEU A 202 -3.82 1.46 10.25
C LEU A 202 -3.51 0.22 11.10
N TYR A 203 -2.27 -0.28 11.06
CA TYR A 203 -1.85 -1.44 11.85
C TYR A 203 -2.05 -1.21 13.35
N ALA A 204 -1.71 -0.02 13.85
CA ALA A 204 -1.87 0.35 15.26
C ALA A 204 -3.33 0.40 15.71
N VAL A 205 -4.27 0.85 14.85
CA VAL A 205 -5.71 0.83 15.18
C VAL A 205 -6.25 -0.60 15.30
N ILE A 206 -5.72 -1.51 14.49
CA ILE A 206 -6.12 -2.93 14.49
C ILE A 206 -5.52 -3.65 15.70
N ASN A 207 -4.28 -3.30 16.08
CA ASN A 207 -3.50 -3.86 17.17
C ASN A 207 -3.17 -2.79 18.23
N PRO A 208 -4.18 -2.28 18.96
CA PRO A 208 -3.98 -1.27 20.00
C PRO A 208 -3.29 -1.85 21.24
#